data_AF-A0A812PR59-F1
#
_entry.id   AF-A0A812PR59-F1
#
_cell.length_a   1.000
_cell.length_b   1.000
_cell.length_c   1.000
_cell.angle_alpha   90.00
_cell.angle_beta   90.00
_cell.angle_gamma   90.00
#
_symmetry.space_group_name_H-M   'P 1'
#
loop_
_entity.id
_entity.type
_entity.pdbx_description
1 polymer ?
#
loop_
_entity_poly.entity_id
_entity_poly.type
_entity_poly.pdbx_seq_one_letter_code
_entity_poly.pdbx_strand_id
1 'polypeptide(L)'
;GVAASYEGKVTFIFHPVAQPWHGQSSFMHEAALAVLKIQGPEAFWAYAVEVCRRQEEFFDDQTFEKSRLQIYKELVIIANEMGFDSSKIMARLQLAGSGNSGNAVTQRMKWVTKFARTRGVHVTPTVFVNGLEAGIVSSDWKAEEWATFLDWHLSNTPAP
;
A
#
# COMPACT_ATOMS: atom_id res chain seq x y z
N GLY A 1 16.89 -7.75 7.79
CA GLY A 1 16.73 -7.20 6.44
C GLY A 1 17.37 -5.83 6.38
N VAL A 2 17.62 -5.30 5.18
CA VAL A 2 18.36 -4.04 4.95
C VAL A 2 17.81 -2.88 5.78
N ALA A 3 16.49 -2.75 5.90
CA ALA A 3 15.85 -1.66 6.66
C ALA A 3 16.35 -1.52 8.10
N ALA A 4 16.65 -2.62 8.80
CA ALA A 4 17.13 -2.58 10.19
C ALA A 4 18.51 -1.91 10.32
N SER A 5 19.35 -2.00 9.28
CA SER A 5 20.66 -1.33 9.25
C SER A 5 20.57 0.20 9.15
N TYR A 6 19.39 0.73 8.82
CA TYR A 6 19.11 2.15 8.63
C TYR A 6 18.18 2.74 9.70
N GLU A 7 17.94 2.00 10.78
CA GLU A 7 17.11 2.46 11.89
C GLU A 7 17.63 3.80 12.46
N GLY A 8 16.71 4.73 12.71
CA GLY A 8 17.02 6.09 13.17
C GLY A 8 17.68 7.01 12.14
N LYS A 9 18.04 6.50 10.95
CA LYS A 9 18.68 7.26 9.86
C LYS A 9 17.75 7.48 8.67
N VAL A 10 16.90 6.49 8.37
CA VAL A 10 15.96 6.51 7.24
C VAL A 10 14.57 6.17 7.75
N THR A 11 13.57 6.92 7.28
CA THR A 11 12.14 6.62 7.49
C THR A 11 11.52 6.17 6.17
N PHE A 12 10.98 4.96 6.14
CA PHE A 12 10.22 4.47 4.99
C PHE A 12 8.75 4.84 5.13
N ILE A 13 8.19 5.42 4.08
CA ILE A 13 6.76 5.77 4.01
C ILE A 13 6.16 5.05 2.80
N PHE A 14 5.16 4.22 3.04
CA PHE A 14 4.40 3.56 1.99
C PHE A 14 3.24 4.46 1.56
N HIS A 15 3.16 4.73 0.26
CA HIS A 15 2.03 5.44 -0.34
C HIS A 15 1.24 4.49 -1.26
N PRO A 16 0.00 4.15 -0.89
CA PRO A 16 -0.93 3.42 -1.77
C PRO A 16 -1.11 4.12 -3.12
N VAL A 17 -0.96 3.38 -4.22
CA VAL A 17 -1.23 3.87 -5.58
C VAL A 17 -2.07 2.83 -6.30
N ALA A 18 -3.39 3.04 -6.28
CA ALA A 18 -4.30 2.17 -7.01
C ALA A 18 -4.17 2.40 -8.52
N GLN A 19 -3.78 1.36 -9.25
CA GLN A 19 -3.61 1.43 -10.69
C GLN A 19 -4.93 1.14 -11.41
N PRO A 20 -5.45 2.06 -12.24
CA PRO A 20 -6.81 1.98 -12.75
C PRO A 20 -7.03 0.89 -13.81
N TRP A 21 -5.96 0.37 -14.41
CA TRP A 21 -6.05 -0.77 -15.34
C TRP A 21 -6.22 -2.12 -14.62
N HIS A 22 -6.00 -2.17 -13.30
CA HIS A 22 -6.31 -3.31 -12.43
C HIS A 22 -7.46 -2.90 -11.49
N GLY A 23 -8.72 -3.18 -11.86
CA GLY A 23 -9.90 -2.68 -11.14
C GLY A 23 -9.93 -3.01 -9.63
N GLN A 24 -9.53 -4.23 -9.30
CA GLN A 24 -9.37 -4.76 -7.94
C GLN A 24 -8.31 -4.02 -7.12
N SER A 25 -7.37 -3.32 -7.74
CA SER A 25 -6.33 -2.55 -7.05
C SER A 25 -6.95 -1.55 -6.08
N SER A 26 -8.07 -0.91 -6.45
CA SER A 26 -8.76 0.01 -5.54
C SER A 26 -9.26 -0.71 -4.28
N PHE A 27 -9.76 -1.94 -4.41
CA PHE A 27 -10.31 -2.71 -3.28
C PHE A 27 -9.21 -3.23 -2.35
N MET A 28 -8.08 -3.67 -2.92
CA MET A 28 -6.89 -4.09 -2.16
C MET A 28 -6.36 -2.93 -1.29
N HIS A 29 -6.25 -1.74 -1.88
CA HIS A 29 -5.80 -0.55 -1.15
C HIS A 29 -6.82 -0.08 -0.09
N GLU A 30 -8.13 -0.17 -0.37
CA GLU A 30 -9.15 0.13 0.65
C GLU A 30 -9.06 -0.81 1.86
N ALA A 31 -8.85 -2.12 1.64
CA ALA A 31 -8.65 -3.07 2.73
C ALA A 31 -7.40 -2.75 3.56
N ALA A 32 -6.27 -2.45 2.90
CA ALA A 32 -5.07 -2.03 3.61
C ALA A 32 -5.30 -0.74 4.43
N LEU A 33 -5.97 0.27 3.87
CA LEU A 33 -6.31 1.49 4.61
C LEU A 33 -7.31 1.26 5.75
N ALA A 34 -8.19 0.26 5.64
CA ALA A 34 -9.05 -0.16 6.74
C ALA A 34 -8.22 -0.80 7.86
N VAL A 35 -7.27 -1.67 7.53
CA VAL A 35 -6.29 -2.22 8.49
C VAL A 35 -5.52 -1.10 9.18
N LEU A 36 -4.99 -0.13 8.44
CA LEU A 36 -4.31 1.05 9.03
C LEU A 36 -5.19 1.76 10.06
N LYS A 37 -6.48 1.93 9.75
CA LYS A 37 -7.40 2.65 10.64
C LYS A 37 -7.74 1.87 11.91
N ILE A 38 -7.81 0.55 11.83
CA ILE A 38 -8.23 -0.31 12.95
C ILE A 38 -7.04 -0.76 13.79
N GLN A 39 -5.95 -1.18 13.14
CA GLN A 39 -4.80 -1.84 13.75
C GLN A 39 -3.53 -0.97 13.83
N GLY A 40 -3.50 0.16 13.11
CA GLY A 40 -2.38 1.09 13.14
C GLY A 40 -1.29 0.83 12.08
N PRO A 41 -0.21 1.65 12.08
CA PRO A 41 0.78 1.68 11.00
C PRO A 41 1.60 0.40 10.84
N GLU A 42 2.01 -0.23 11.93
CA GLU A 42 2.80 -1.47 11.87
C GLU A 42 2.00 -2.61 11.24
N ALA A 43 0.74 -2.77 11.66
CA ALA A 43 -0.17 -3.76 11.08
C ALA A 43 -0.49 -3.48 9.62
N PHE A 44 -0.59 -2.20 9.21
CA PHE A 44 -0.73 -1.83 7.81
C PHE A 44 0.45 -2.33 6.97
N TRP A 45 1.69 -2.11 7.43
CA TRP A 45 2.88 -2.59 6.73
C TRP A 45 2.90 -4.11 6.62
N ALA A 46 2.65 -4.80 7.74
CA ALA A 46 2.59 -6.26 7.75
C ALA A 46 1.52 -6.78 6.78
N TYR A 47 0.32 -6.18 6.80
CA TYR A 47 -0.78 -6.59 5.92
C TYR A 47 -0.48 -6.32 4.45
N ALA A 48 0.09 -5.16 4.12
CA ALA A 48 0.45 -4.83 2.74
C ALA A 48 1.50 -5.81 2.19
N VAL A 49 2.50 -6.19 3.01
CA VAL A 49 3.49 -7.21 2.64
C VAL A 49 2.81 -8.56 2.41
N GLU A 50 1.89 -8.97 3.28
CA GLU A 50 1.19 -10.25 3.13
C GLU A 50 0.31 -10.28 1.88
N VAL A 51 -0.45 -9.21 1.61
CA VAL A 51 -1.22 -9.09 0.36
C VAL A 51 -0.30 -9.12 -0.86
N CYS A 52 0.87 -8.48 -0.81
CA CYS A 52 1.85 -8.57 -1.90
C CYS A 52 2.41 -9.99 -2.08
N ARG A 53 2.62 -10.77 -1.00
CA ARG A 53 3.03 -12.18 -1.12
C ARG A 53 1.96 -13.03 -1.79
N ARG A 54 0.69 -12.66 -1.63
CA ARG A 54 -0.49 -13.36 -2.17
C ARG A 54 -1.08 -12.67 -3.41
N GLN A 55 -0.34 -11.76 -4.04
CA GLN A 55 -0.87 -10.89 -5.10
C GLN A 55 -1.44 -11.67 -6.29
N GLU A 56 -0.92 -12.87 -6.56
CA GLU A 56 -1.40 -13.73 -7.65
C GLU A 56 -2.87 -14.11 -7.48
N GLU A 57 -3.38 -14.21 -6.25
CA GLU A 57 -4.80 -14.45 -5.94
C GLU A 57 -5.72 -13.30 -6.39
N PHE A 58 -5.14 -12.13 -6.63
CA PHE A 58 -5.83 -10.89 -6.97
C PHE A 58 -5.43 -10.35 -8.34
N PHE A 59 -4.83 -11.15 -9.22
CA PHE A 59 -4.62 -10.75 -10.61
C PHE A 59 -5.96 -10.67 -11.38
N ASP A 60 -5.91 -10.03 -12.55
CA ASP A 60 -7.11 -9.68 -13.32
C ASP A 60 -7.92 -10.92 -13.72
N ASP A 61 -7.23 -12.00 -14.10
CA ASP A 61 -7.83 -13.30 -14.41
C ASP A 61 -8.49 -13.96 -13.19
N GLN A 62 -7.90 -13.81 -12.01
CA GLN A 62 -8.43 -14.37 -10.75
C GLN A 62 -9.62 -13.57 -10.20
N THR A 63 -9.80 -12.32 -10.63
CA THR A 63 -10.83 -11.42 -10.08
C THR A 63 -11.93 -11.06 -11.07
N PHE A 64 -11.83 -11.49 -12.33
CA PHE A 64 -12.74 -11.11 -13.43
C PHE A 64 -14.23 -11.29 -13.10
N GLU A 65 -14.60 -12.39 -12.45
CA GLU A 65 -16.00 -12.69 -12.09
C GLU A 65 -16.37 -12.34 -10.64
N LYS A 66 -15.42 -11.77 -9.88
CA LYS A 66 -15.64 -11.45 -8.46
C LYS A 66 -16.25 -10.07 -8.32
N SER A 67 -17.35 -9.99 -7.57
CA SER A 67 -17.88 -8.72 -7.10
C SER A 67 -16.92 -8.06 -6.09
N ARG A 68 -17.03 -6.74 -5.94
CA ARG A 68 -16.34 -5.96 -4.89
C ARG A 68 -16.46 -6.59 -3.50
N LEU A 69 -17.65 -7.10 -3.15
CA LEU A 69 -17.89 -7.70 -1.85
C LEU A 69 -17.15 -9.04 -1.68
N GLN A 70 -17.05 -9.86 -2.73
CA GLN A 70 -16.28 -11.10 -2.68
C GLN A 70 -14.79 -10.80 -2.48
N ILE A 71 -14.24 -9.84 -3.22
CA ILE A 71 -12.83 -9.44 -3.07
C ILE A 71 -12.55 -8.91 -1.65
N TYR A 72 -13.45 -8.09 -1.07
CA TYR A 72 -13.28 -7.66 0.32
C TYR A 72 -13.32 -8.80 1.33
N LYS A 73 -14.18 -9.80 1.14
CA LYS A 73 -14.23 -10.96 2.03
C LYS A 73 -12.91 -11.72 2.00
N GLU A 74 -12.36 -11.96 0.82
CA GLU A 74 -11.05 -12.60 0.65
C GLU A 74 -9.93 -11.79 1.32
N LEU A 75 -9.88 -10.47 1.07
CA LEU A 75 -8.89 -9.58 1.71
C LEU A 75 -9.01 -9.54 3.25
N VAL A 76 -10.22 -9.61 3.78
CA VAL A 76 -10.47 -9.65 5.23
C VAL A 76 -10.10 -11.01 5.83
N ILE A 77 -10.21 -12.10 5.08
CA ILE A 77 -9.71 -13.43 5.51
C ILE A 77 -8.20 -13.36 5.74
N ILE A 78 -7.44 -12.72 4.84
CA ILE A 78 -5.99 -12.50 5.05
C ILE A 78 -5.73 -11.77 6.37
N ALA A 79 -6.47 -10.69 6.65
CA ALA A 79 -6.31 -9.95 7.89
C ALA A 79 -6.65 -10.81 9.12
N ASN A 80 -7.67 -11.68 9.01
CA ASN A 80 -8.06 -12.60 10.07
C ASN A 80 -6.97 -13.65 10.36
N GLU A 81 -6.34 -14.20 9.32
CA GLU A 81 -5.23 -15.16 9.44
C GLU A 81 -4.01 -14.54 10.15
N MET A 82 -3.84 -13.22 10.01
CA MET A 82 -2.82 -12.45 10.74
C MET A 82 -3.22 -12.09 12.18
N GLY A 83 -4.40 -12.54 12.65
CA GLY A 83 -4.91 -12.24 13.99
C GLY A 83 -5.51 -10.84 14.14
N PHE A 84 -5.85 -10.16 13.04
CA PHE A 84 -6.46 -8.83 13.09
C PHE A 84 -7.98 -8.89 13.24
N ASP A 85 -8.58 -7.79 13.75
CA ASP A 85 -10.03 -7.69 13.96
C ASP A 85 -10.77 -7.54 12.61
N SER A 86 -10.94 -8.69 11.95
CA SER A 86 -11.53 -8.85 10.62
C SER A 86 -12.97 -8.30 10.55
N SER A 87 -13.73 -8.41 11.65
CA SER A 87 -15.08 -7.86 11.76
C SER A 87 -15.08 -6.33 11.72
N LYS A 88 -14.20 -5.66 12.49
CA LYS A 88 -14.07 -4.19 12.45
C LYS A 88 -13.50 -3.70 11.11
N ILE A 89 -12.59 -4.46 10.50
CA ILE A 89 -12.05 -4.14 9.18
C ILE A 89 -13.18 -4.21 8.14
N MET A 90 -13.93 -5.32 8.10
CA MET A 90 -15.04 -5.50 7.17
C MET A 90 -16.12 -4.44 7.35
N ALA A 91 -16.42 -4.04 8.60
CA ALA A 91 -17.37 -2.95 8.88
C ALA A 91 -16.96 -1.61 8.23
N ARG A 92 -15.66 -1.34 8.06
CA ARG A 92 -15.18 -0.13 7.36
C ARG A 92 -15.30 -0.22 5.84
N LEU A 93 -15.37 -1.44 5.29
CA LEU A 93 -15.43 -1.70 3.85
C LEU A 93 -16.87 -1.79 3.33
N GLN A 94 -17.86 -1.88 4.22
CA GLN A 94 -19.28 -1.80 3.86
C GLN A 94 -19.62 -0.48 3.16
N LEU A 95 -20.64 -0.53 2.30
CA LEU A 95 -21.19 0.68 1.69
C LEU A 95 -21.66 1.65 2.78
N ALA A 96 -21.25 2.91 2.66
CA ALA A 96 -21.63 3.97 3.58
C ALA A 96 -23.03 4.55 3.29
N GLY A 97 -23.65 4.18 2.18
CA GLY A 97 -24.91 4.75 1.71
C GLY A 97 -25.21 4.38 0.25
N SER A 98 -26.04 5.22 -0.40
CA SER A 98 -26.41 5.08 -1.81
C SER A 98 -25.56 5.96 -2.74
N GLY A 99 -25.58 5.65 -4.04
CA GLY A 99 -24.85 6.41 -5.06
C GLY A 99 -23.32 6.35 -4.85
N ASN A 100 -22.67 7.51 -4.90
CA ASN A 100 -21.20 7.63 -4.83
C ASN A 100 -20.67 7.78 -3.38
N SER A 101 -21.39 7.27 -2.39
CA SER A 101 -21.00 7.36 -0.97
C SER A 101 -19.70 6.59 -0.65
N GLY A 102 -19.40 5.55 -1.44
CA GLY A 102 -18.27 4.66 -1.19
C GLY A 102 -18.44 3.90 0.13
N ASN A 103 -17.34 3.77 0.88
CA ASN A 103 -17.24 3.13 2.19
C ASN A 103 -16.54 4.07 3.20
N ALA A 104 -16.31 3.60 4.42
CA ALA A 104 -15.73 4.41 5.49
C ALA A 104 -14.24 4.80 5.26
N VAL A 105 -13.56 4.19 4.29
CA VAL A 105 -12.15 4.50 3.94
C VAL A 105 -12.01 5.35 2.67
N THR A 106 -13.11 5.59 1.95
CA THR A 106 -13.12 6.30 0.66
C THR A 106 -12.46 7.68 0.74
N GLN A 107 -12.65 8.45 1.82
CA GLN A 107 -11.98 9.75 1.96
C GLN A 107 -10.46 9.62 2.06
N ARG A 108 -9.95 8.56 2.71
CA ARG A 108 -8.50 8.30 2.78
C ARG A 108 -7.96 7.85 1.42
N MET A 109 -8.71 7.02 0.67
CA MET A 109 -8.38 6.70 -0.72
C MET A 109 -8.25 7.96 -1.57
N LYS A 110 -9.20 8.90 -1.50
CA LYS A 110 -9.12 10.18 -2.22
C LYS A 110 -7.85 10.96 -1.88
N TRP A 111 -7.43 10.96 -0.61
CA TRP A 111 -6.20 11.64 -0.18
C TRP A 111 -4.94 10.98 -0.73
N VAL A 112 -4.80 9.66 -0.65
CA VAL A 112 -3.62 8.96 -1.21
C VAL A 112 -3.57 9.06 -2.73
N THR A 113 -4.72 8.97 -3.41
CA THR A 113 -4.81 9.22 -4.86
C THR A 113 -4.42 10.65 -5.22
N LYS A 114 -4.90 11.64 -4.46
CA LYS A 114 -4.52 13.05 -4.69
C LYS A 114 -3.02 13.24 -4.50
N PHE A 115 -2.44 12.67 -3.45
CA PHE A 115 -1.01 12.76 -3.16
C PHE A 115 -0.16 12.19 -4.31
N ALA A 116 -0.50 10.99 -4.80
CA ALA A 116 0.18 10.38 -5.94
C ALA A 116 0.09 11.25 -7.20
N ARG A 117 -1.12 11.75 -7.51
CA ARG A 117 -1.35 12.64 -8.66
C ARG A 117 -0.58 13.95 -8.58
N THR A 118 -0.51 14.57 -7.40
CA THR A 118 0.25 15.82 -7.22
C THR A 118 1.76 15.65 -7.39
N ARG A 119 2.25 14.41 -7.32
CA ARG A 119 3.65 14.06 -7.53
C ARG A 119 3.92 13.43 -8.91
N GLY A 120 2.92 13.38 -9.78
CA GLY A 120 3.08 12.82 -11.13
C GLY A 120 3.31 11.30 -11.16
N VAL A 121 2.98 10.58 -10.10
CA VAL A 121 3.20 9.12 -10.04
C VAL A 121 2.31 8.42 -11.07
N HIS A 122 2.93 7.68 -11.99
CA HIS A 122 2.26 6.91 -13.04
C HIS A 122 2.57 5.42 -12.95
N VAL A 123 3.84 5.06 -12.92
CA VAL A 123 4.31 3.67 -12.79
C VAL A 123 4.49 3.33 -11.30
N THR A 124 4.39 2.06 -10.94
CA THR A 124 4.66 1.57 -9.59
C THR A 124 5.64 0.40 -9.68
N PRO A 125 6.68 0.34 -8.82
CA PRO A 125 7.02 1.31 -7.79
C PRO A 125 7.60 2.63 -8.37
N THR A 126 7.29 3.76 -7.73
CA THR A 126 8.02 5.03 -7.86
C THR A 126 8.50 5.42 -6.47
N VAL A 127 9.78 5.76 -6.35
CA VAL A 127 10.42 6.04 -5.06
C VAL A 127 10.83 7.50 -5.01
N PHE A 128 10.58 8.13 -3.86
CA PHE A 128 11.04 9.47 -3.56
C PHE A 128 12.00 9.44 -2.37
N VAL A 129 13.14 10.13 -2.47
CA VAL A 129 14.04 10.38 -1.34
C VAL A 129 13.98 11.85 -0.99
N ASN A 130 13.59 12.14 0.26
CA ASN A 130 13.41 13.51 0.76
C ASN A 130 12.56 14.40 -0.15
N GLY A 131 11.57 13.80 -0.80
CA GLY A 131 10.63 14.48 -1.68
C GLY A 131 11.03 14.55 -3.15
N LEU A 132 12.26 14.18 -3.52
CA LEU A 132 12.75 14.12 -4.90
C LEU A 132 12.59 12.72 -5.48
N GLU A 133 12.15 12.61 -6.72
CA GLU A 133 11.98 11.32 -7.39
C GLU A 133 13.34 10.65 -7.66
N ALA A 134 13.46 9.38 -7.28
CA ALA A 134 14.65 8.55 -7.48
C ALA A 134 14.41 7.58 -8.65
N GLY A 135 14.46 8.10 -9.88
CA GLY A 135 14.16 7.33 -11.11
C GLY A 135 15.11 6.17 -11.42
N ILE A 136 16.21 6.03 -10.68
CA ILE A 136 17.14 4.89 -10.79
C ILE A 136 16.60 3.62 -10.11
N VAL A 137 15.64 3.76 -9.19
CA VAL A 137 15.11 2.63 -8.42
C VAL A 137 14.23 1.76 -9.32
N SER A 138 14.50 0.45 -9.30
CA SER A 138 13.71 -0.56 -10.01
C SER A 138 13.01 -1.52 -9.03
N SER A 139 11.88 -2.11 -9.45
CA SER A 139 11.19 -3.17 -8.72
C SER A 139 12.06 -4.40 -8.48
N ASP A 140 13.05 -4.64 -9.35
CA ASP A 140 13.89 -5.84 -9.30
C ASP A 140 15.08 -5.71 -8.34
N TRP A 141 15.29 -4.51 -7.78
CA TRP A 141 16.40 -4.20 -6.89
C TRP A 141 16.50 -5.18 -5.72
N LYS A 142 17.72 -5.65 -5.48
CA LYS A 142 18.06 -6.50 -4.35
C LYS A 142 18.46 -5.66 -3.14
N ALA A 143 18.62 -6.35 -2.01
CA ALA A 143 18.98 -5.77 -0.74
C ALA A 143 20.26 -4.90 -0.83
N GLU A 144 21.24 -5.37 -1.58
CA GLU A 144 22.56 -4.75 -1.72
C GLU A 144 22.50 -3.45 -2.52
N GLU A 145 21.65 -3.38 -3.55
CA GLU A 145 21.40 -2.17 -4.34
C GLU A 145 20.73 -1.10 -3.47
N TRP A 146 19.73 -1.50 -2.67
CA TRP A 146 19.11 -0.61 -1.69
C TRP A 146 20.10 -0.09 -0.66
N ALA A 147 20.98 -0.94 -0.12
CA ALA A 147 21.98 -0.53 0.85
C ALA A 147 22.95 0.52 0.25
N THR A 148 23.50 0.21 -0.93
CA THR A 148 24.40 1.11 -1.66
C THR A 148 23.74 2.47 -1.93
N PHE A 149 22.48 2.45 -2.37
CA PHE A 149 21.71 3.66 -2.64
C PHE A 149 21.47 4.52 -1.39
N LEU A 150 21.10 3.89 -0.27
CA LEU A 150 20.83 4.60 0.99
C LEU A 150 22.11 5.14 1.62
N ASP A 151 23.21 4.39 1.61
CA ASP A 151 24.52 4.83 2.12
C ASP A 151 25.03 6.06 1.36
N TRP A 152 24.86 6.07 0.04
CA TRP A 152 25.19 7.23 -0.77
C TRP A 152 24.32 8.45 -0.38
N HIS A 153 23.01 8.28 -0.22
CA HIS A 153 22.12 9.39 0.15
C HIS A 153 22.44 9.93 1.56
N LEU A 154 22.73 9.06 2.53
CA LEU A 154 23.11 9.49 3.87
C LEU A 154 24.44 10.25 3.91
N SER A 155 25.36 9.95 3.00
CA SER A 155 26.66 10.61 2.93
C SER A 155 26.63 11.93 2.16
N ASN A 156 25.63 12.13 1.28
CA ASN A 156 25.61 13.23 0.33
C ASN A 156 24.38 14.15 0.43
N THR A 157 23.38 13.82 1.25
CA THR A 157 22.25 14.71 1.49
C THR A 157 22.60 15.64 2.66
N PRO A 158 22.42 16.97 2.54
CA PRO A 158 22.55 17.87 3.66
C PRO A 158 21.66 17.43 4.82
N ALA A 159 22.16 17.48 6.05
CA ALA A 159 21.30 17.36 7.22
C ALA A 159 20.23 18.46 7.16
N PRO A 160 18.98 18.15 7.52
CA PRO A 160 17.90 19.14 7.55
C PRO A 160 18.20 20.30 8.51
#